data_AF-A0A7J9QX33-F1
#
_entry.id   AF-A0A7J9QX33-F1
#
_cell.length_a   1.000
_cell.length_b   1.000
_cell.length_c   1.000
_cell.angle_alpha   90.00
_cell.angle_beta   90.00
_cell.angle_gamma   90.00
#
_symmetry.space_group_name_H-M   'P 1'
#
loop_
_entity.id
_entity.type
_entity.pdbx_description
1 polymer ?
#
loop_
_entity_poly.entity_id
_entity_poly.type
_entity_poly.pdbx_seq_one_letter_code
_entity_poly.pdbx_strand_id
1 'polypeptide(L)'
;MKKEYVVRSIDAAPDGAPYVIVSLSSVKDLKEGTQNPQSPFGSPKVMGFSNMNDMMKDLNKMISGMGGMGMQGGVTQLKLEMHEYKEMGLSVGDKVFLELSKAESLGV
;
A
#
# COMPACT_ATOMS: atom_id res chain seq x y z
N MET A 1 1.72 -5.70 20.15
CA MET A 1 2.91 -5.85 19.26
C MET A 1 3.17 -4.52 18.57
N LYS A 2 4.39 -3.98 18.67
CA LYS A 2 4.76 -2.65 18.16
C LYS A 2 5.67 -2.79 16.94
N LYS A 3 5.34 -2.13 15.82
CA LYS A 3 6.11 -2.14 14.58
C LYS A 3 6.33 -0.72 14.06
N GLU A 4 7.50 -0.48 13.47
CA GLU A 4 7.88 0.82 12.89
C GLU A 4 7.52 0.89 11.40
N TYR A 5 6.92 2.02 11.00
CA TYR A 5 6.50 2.32 9.65
C TYR A 5 6.87 3.76 9.27
N VAL A 6 6.78 4.06 7.99
CA VAL A 6 6.87 5.42 7.45
C VAL A 6 5.60 5.71 6.66
N VAL A 7 5.04 6.91 6.84
CA VAL A 7 3.89 7.38 6.06
C VAL A 7 4.32 7.62 4.61
N ARG A 8 3.74 6.86 3.68
CA ARG A 8 4.03 6.92 2.25
C ARG A 8 3.09 7.86 1.50
N SER A 9 1.79 7.80 1.79
CA SER A 9 0.79 8.69 1.20
C SER A 9 -0.37 8.92 2.16
N ILE A 10 -1.04 10.05 1.98
CA ILE A 10 -2.27 10.42 2.66
C ILE A 10 -3.22 10.90 1.57
N ASP A 11 -4.23 10.09 1.29
CA ASP A 11 -5.16 10.31 0.19
C ASP A 11 -6.54 10.65 0.74
N ALA A 12 -7.18 11.69 0.22
CA ALA A 12 -8.54 12.04 0.60
C ALA A 12 -9.53 11.01 0.06
N ALA A 13 -10.67 10.85 0.75
CA ALA A 13 -11.76 10.01 0.30
C ALA A 13 -12.16 10.33 -1.16
N PRO A 14 -12.18 9.34 -2.08
CA PRO A 14 -12.54 9.57 -3.48
C PRO A 14 -14.02 9.94 -3.65
N ASP A 15 -14.85 9.57 -2.68
CA ASP A 15 -16.27 9.87 -2.57
C ASP A 15 -16.55 11.19 -1.81
N GLY A 16 -15.52 11.93 -1.42
CA GLY A 16 -15.65 13.22 -0.71
C GLY A 16 -16.12 13.10 0.74
N ALA A 17 -16.25 11.89 1.26
CA ALA A 17 -16.55 11.63 2.65
C ALA A 17 -15.41 12.13 3.58
N PRO A 18 -15.70 12.44 4.85
CA PRO A 18 -14.74 13.09 5.74
C PRO A 18 -13.72 12.10 6.35
N TYR A 19 -13.05 11.31 5.50
CA TYR A 19 -11.97 10.41 5.90
C TYR A 19 -10.76 10.51 4.97
N VAL A 20 -9.59 10.12 5.48
CA VAL A 20 -8.37 9.93 4.70
C VAL A 20 -7.96 8.46 4.71
N ILE A 21 -7.23 8.06 3.67
CA ILE A 21 -6.54 6.78 3.59
C ILE A 21 -5.05 7.05 3.76
N VAL A 22 -4.47 6.52 4.84
CA VAL A 22 -3.04 6.63 5.13
C VAL A 22 -2.35 5.33 4.74
N SER A 23 -1.41 5.41 3.80
CA SER A 23 -0.59 4.28 3.38
C SER A 23 0.73 4.30 4.13
N LEU A 24 1.03 3.23 4.86
CA LEU A 24 2.23 3.05 5.67
C LEU A 24 3.13 1.99 5.02
N SER A 25 4.43 2.27 4.87
CA SER A 25 5.41 1.29 4.42
C SER A 25 6.35 0.89 5.54
N SER A 26 6.72 -0.39 5.61
CA SER A 26 7.70 -0.82 6.59
C SER A 26 9.09 -0.27 6.21
N VAL A 27 9.93 0.00 7.20
CA VAL A 27 11.31 0.50 6.95
C VAL A 27 12.17 -0.52 6.20
N LYS A 28 11.81 -1.81 6.26
CA LYS A 28 12.50 -2.88 5.53
C LYS A 28 12.14 -2.82 4.04
N ASP A 29 10.87 -2.63 3.72
CA ASP A 29 10.40 -2.51 2.33
C ASP A 29 10.91 -1.23 1.65
N LEU A 30 11.13 -0.16 2.40
CA LEU A 30 11.74 1.07 1.87
C LEU A 30 13.21 0.89 1.45
N LYS A 31 13.96 0.00 2.10
CA LYS A 31 15.37 -0.26 1.79
C LYS A 31 15.55 -1.24 0.63
N GLU A 32 14.57 -2.12 0.41
CA GLU A 32 14.54 -3.04 -0.74
C GLU A 32 13.94 -2.38 -2.00
N GLY A 33 13.35 -1.17 -1.86
CA GLY A 33 12.58 -0.46 -2.88
C GLY A 33 13.32 0.54 -3.78
N THR A 34 14.55 0.27 -4.22
CA THR A 34 15.13 0.99 -5.40
C THR A 34 14.51 0.50 -6.72
N GLN A 35 13.53 -0.40 -6.68
CA GLN A 35 12.70 -0.70 -7.82
C GLN A 35 11.44 0.15 -7.75
N ASN A 36 11.49 1.29 -8.45
CA ASN A 36 10.32 2.05 -8.87
C ASN A 36 9.16 1.10 -9.15
N PRO A 37 7.99 1.23 -8.51
CA PRO A 37 6.78 0.80 -9.18
C PRO A 37 6.64 1.72 -10.39
N GLN A 38 7.07 1.22 -11.56
CA GLN A 38 6.81 1.87 -12.84
C GLN A 38 5.32 2.20 -12.86
N SER A 39 5.03 3.50 -12.92
CA SER A 39 3.69 4.03 -13.04
C SER A 39 2.92 3.22 -14.11
N PRO A 40 1.69 2.78 -13.84
CA PRO A 40 0.87 2.03 -14.80
C PRO A 40 0.45 2.86 -16.02
N PHE A 41 0.99 4.08 -16.18
CA PHE A 41 0.66 5.03 -17.25
C PHE A 41 1.89 5.62 -17.95
N GLY A 42 2.98 4.86 -18.07
CA GLY A 42 4.23 5.31 -18.69
C GLY A 42 4.81 4.35 -19.72
N SER A 43 4.40 4.53 -20.98
CA SER A 43 5.04 4.05 -22.23
C SER A 43 5.26 2.54 -22.39
N PRO A 44 4.60 1.88 -23.37
CA PRO A 44 4.88 0.50 -23.68
C PRO A 44 6.28 0.43 -24.32
N LYS A 45 7.21 -0.21 -23.63
CA LYS A 45 8.48 -0.67 -24.21
C LYS A 45 8.15 -1.79 -25.18
N VAL A 46 7.68 -1.43 -26.37
CA VAL A 46 7.43 -2.32 -27.51
C VAL A 46 8.75 -2.80 -28.10
N MET A 47 9.51 -3.58 -27.32
CA MET A 47 10.70 -4.25 -27.84
C MET A 47 10.91 -5.59 -27.13
N GLY A 48 9.99 -6.53 -27.35
CA GLY A 48 10.19 -7.87 -26.80
C GLY A 48 9.12 -8.95 -27.01
N PHE A 49 7.89 -8.63 -27.41
CA PHE A 49 6.86 -9.67 -27.56
C PHE A 49 6.76 -10.13 -29.01
N SER A 50 7.49 -11.19 -29.35
CA SER A 50 7.41 -11.85 -30.66
C SER A 50 6.20 -12.80 -30.79
N ASN A 51 5.39 -13.02 -29.73
CA ASN A 51 4.28 -13.97 -29.77
C ASN A 51 3.15 -13.65 -28.78
N MET A 52 1.88 -13.75 -29.23
CA MET A 52 0.67 -13.52 -28.43
C MET A 52 0.55 -14.53 -27.26
N ASN A 53 1.11 -15.73 -27.43
CA ASN A 53 1.10 -16.80 -26.44
C ASN A 53 2.01 -16.52 -25.23
N ASP A 54 3.12 -15.79 -25.45
CA ASP A 54 4.01 -15.35 -24.37
C ASP A 54 3.43 -14.15 -23.63
N MET A 55 2.74 -13.25 -24.35
CA MET A 55 1.99 -12.17 -23.73
C MET A 55 0.89 -12.70 -22.79
N MET A 56 0.16 -13.76 -23.16
CA MET A 56 -0.83 -14.37 -22.25
C MET A 56 -0.21 -15.05 -21.03
N LYS A 57 0.97 -15.66 -21.16
CA LYS A 57 1.68 -16.24 -20.01
C LYS A 57 2.21 -15.18 -19.06
N ASP A 58 2.77 -14.10 -19.58
CA ASP A 58 3.23 -12.97 -18.76
C ASP A 58 2.06 -12.19 -18.18
N LEU A 59 0.94 -12.08 -18.91
CA LEU A 59 -0.31 -11.55 -18.38
C LEU A 59 -0.85 -12.43 -17.25
N ASN A 60 -0.82 -13.76 -17.38
CA ASN A 60 -1.29 -14.66 -16.33
C ASN A 60 -0.34 -14.65 -15.11
N LYS A 61 0.97 -14.51 -15.29
CA LYS A 61 1.92 -14.25 -14.19
C LYS A 61 1.70 -12.88 -13.56
N MET A 62 1.44 -11.85 -14.36
CA MET A 62 1.20 -10.49 -13.87
C MET A 62 -0.14 -10.40 -13.16
N ILE A 63 -1.19 -11.04 -13.66
CA ILE A 63 -2.51 -11.12 -13.04
C ILE A 63 -2.50 -12.05 -11.83
N SER A 64 -1.75 -13.15 -11.84
CA SER A 64 -1.58 -14.01 -10.66
C SER A 64 -0.69 -13.35 -9.61
N GLY A 65 0.21 -12.44 -10.01
CA GLY A 65 0.97 -11.56 -9.11
C GLY A 65 0.18 -10.33 -8.64
N MET A 66 -0.87 -9.94 -9.37
CA MET A 66 -1.78 -8.84 -9.05
C MET A 66 -3.08 -9.31 -8.37
N GLY A 67 -3.35 -10.63 -8.40
CA GLY A 67 -4.56 -11.28 -7.90
C GLY A 67 -4.60 -11.47 -6.38
N GLY A 68 -3.61 -10.92 -5.67
CA GLY A 68 -3.62 -10.79 -4.22
C GLY A 68 -4.20 -9.43 -3.80
N MET A 69 -5.48 -9.20 -4.09
CA MET A 69 -6.25 -8.13 -3.44
C MET A 69 -6.14 -8.34 -1.91
N GLY A 70 -5.22 -7.63 -1.25
CA GLY A 70 -5.26 -7.40 0.20
C GLY A 70 -4.00 -7.62 1.04
N MET A 71 -2.96 -8.35 0.62
CA MET A 71 -1.93 -8.80 1.60
C MET A 71 -0.51 -9.06 1.05
N GLN A 72 -0.10 -8.56 -0.13
CA GLN A 72 1.23 -8.89 -0.64
C GLN A 72 1.98 -7.75 -1.35
N GLY A 73 2.08 -6.61 -0.68
CA GLY A 73 3.01 -5.58 -1.09
C GLY A 73 3.23 -4.54 -0.02
N GLY A 74 3.97 -4.88 1.04
CA GLY A 74 4.69 -3.98 1.97
C GLY A 74 3.99 -2.74 2.56
N VAL A 75 2.71 -2.55 2.28
CA VAL A 75 1.97 -1.30 2.51
C VAL A 75 0.74 -1.62 3.34
N THR A 76 0.69 -1.08 4.54
CA THR A 76 -0.48 -1.13 5.43
C THR A 76 -1.32 0.11 5.19
N GLN A 77 -2.60 -0.04 4.85
CA GLN A 77 -3.50 1.10 4.66
C GLN A 77 -4.44 1.24 5.86
N LEU A 78 -4.56 2.46 6.39
CA LEU A 78 -5.45 2.81 7.49
C LEU A 78 -6.45 3.84 7.02
N LYS A 79 -7.73 3.56 7.24
CA LYS A 79 -8.79 4.56 7.10
C LYS A 79 -8.91 5.32 8.41
N LEU A 80 -8.80 6.64 8.35
CA LEU A 80 -8.88 7.54 9.50
C LEU A 80 -9.90 8.63 9.24
N GLU A 81 -10.73 8.95 10.22
CA GLU A 81 -11.65 10.08 10.11
C GLU A 81 -10.87 11.40 10.11
N MET A 82 -11.43 12.43 9.47
CA MET A 82 -10.74 13.72 9.29
C MET A 82 -10.38 14.41 10.61
N HIS A 83 -11.12 14.16 11.69
CA HIS A 83 -10.81 14.71 13.01
C HIS A 83 -9.61 13.98 13.64
N GLU A 84 -9.61 12.64 13.63
CA GLU A 84 -8.50 11.81 14.13
C GLU A 84 -7.20 12.14 13.39
N TYR A 85 -7.25 12.23 12.06
CA TYR A 85 -6.08 12.59 11.25
C TYR A 85 -5.48 13.94 11.65
N LYS A 86 -6.33 14.96 11.85
CA LYS A 86 -5.89 16.31 12.26
C LYS A 86 -5.30 16.32 13.66
N GLU A 87 -5.88 15.57 14.59
CA GLU A 87 -5.38 15.46 15.97
C GLU A 87 -4.02 14.75 16.03
N MET A 88 -3.81 13.74 15.18
CA MET A 88 -2.54 13.01 15.13
C MET A 88 -1.41 13.79 14.45
N GLY A 89 -1.72 14.82 13.65
CA GLY A 89 -0.71 15.66 12.98
C GLY A 89 0.20 14.91 12.00
N LEU A 90 -0.28 13.80 11.44
CA LEU A 90 0.51 12.94 10.56
C LEU A 90 0.84 13.63 9.23
N SER A 91 2.08 13.50 8.79
CA SER A 91 2.58 13.99 7.51
C SER A 91 3.25 12.88 6.71
N VAL A 92 3.31 13.04 5.38
CA VAL A 92 4.06 12.13 4.51
C VAL A 92 5.55 12.20 4.86
N GLY A 93 6.18 11.04 5.03
CA GLY A 93 7.56 10.90 5.48
C GLY A 93 7.72 10.70 6.99
N ASP A 94 6.66 10.87 7.77
CA ASP A 94 6.73 10.65 9.22
C ASP A 94 7.00 9.20 9.55
N LYS A 95 7.92 8.99 10.49
CA LYS A 95 8.15 7.69 11.11
C LYS A 95 7.13 7.49 12.22
N VAL A 96 6.33 6.44 12.11
CA VAL A 96 5.25 6.13 13.05
C VAL A 96 5.40 4.72 13.61
N PHE A 97 4.82 4.49 14.77
CA PHE A 97 4.73 3.16 15.36
C PHE A 97 3.28 2.70 15.37
N LEU A 98 3.02 1.55 14.75
CA LEU A 98 1.73 0.89 14.83
C LEU A 98 1.78 -0.13 15.96
N GLU A 99 0.91 0.00 16.94
CA GLU A 99 0.72 -0.98 18.00
C GLU A 99 -0.63 -1.67 17.88
N LEU A 100 -0.61 -2.99 17.70
CA LEU A 100 -1.79 -3.84 17.70
C LEU A 100 -1.78 -4.66 18.98
N SER A 101 -2.81 -4.48 19.82
CA SER A 101 -3.07 -5.32 20.98
C SER A 101 -4.30 -6.17 20.72
N LYS A 102 -4.27 -7.43 21.17
CA LYS A 102 -5.46 -8.28 21.17
C LYS A 102 -6.32 -7.84 22.35
N ALA A 103 -7.59 -7.54 22.11
CA ALA A 103 -8.54 -7.41 23.20
C ALA A 103 -8.67 -8.77 23.89
N GLU A 104 -8.30 -8.85 25.17
CA GLU A 104 -8.66 -10.01 25.98
C GLU A 104 -10.17 -9.93 26.22
N SER A 105 -10.93 -10.90 25.71
CA SER A 105 -12.37 -10.85 25.86
C SER A 105 -12.69 -11.01 27.34
N LEU A 106 -13.31 -9.98 27.94
CA LEU A 106 -14.28 -10.25 28.99
C LEU A 106 -15.36 -11.10 28.32
N GLY A 107 -15.39 -12.38 28.64
CA GLY A 107 -16.32 -13.34 28.06
C GLY A 107 -17.74 -12.78 28.06
N VAL A 108 -18.39 -12.84 26.90
CA VAL A 108 -19.85 -12.78 26.82
C VAL A 108 -20.43 -14.06 27.38
#